data_AF-A0A150R1G9-F1
#
_entry.id   AF-A0A150R1G9-F1
#
_cell.length_a   1.000
_cell.length_b   1.000
_cell.length_c   1.000
_cell.angle_alpha   90.00
_cell.angle_beta   90.00
_cell.angle_gamma   90.00
#
_symmetry.space_group_name_H-M   'P 1'
#
loop_
_entity.id
_entity.type
_entity.pdbx_description
1 polymer ?
#
loop_
_entity_poly.entity_id
_entity_poly.type
_entity_poly.pdbx_seq_one_letter_code
_entity_poly.pdbx_strand_id
1 'polypeptide(L)'
;MDEGSPGGDGRESCAPLRLAIVAGSTIAFAPLPPRGSVVLGREEGCDVRIDDRSVSRRHAALHVGPPLRVEDLGSANGTFVGEQQLPAVTARTHRLRRLSRESAEIVVGERFNLGATTVVVGRAPVGPAVEPDRGHAPEDVVVRAPAMVALYEQAARAARSPISVLILGETGVGKEVLARTLHARSPRASGPYVELHCAALPPSLLEGELFGHEKSAFTGASQARPGLIESADGGTLFLDEIGELPLAFQVKLLRVLEDRKVLRLGGRTPRRVDLRFVAATNRDLEAEIARGAFRQDLYFRLNGISLVVPPLRERRDEIAPLARKFLEEACRHLDQRGAPRISPDALGVLEAYSWPGNVRELRNVIERAAVLCAGESVLP
;
A
#
# COMPACT_ATOMS: atom_id res chain seq x y z
N MET A 1 33.33 -36.60 25.58
CA MET A 1 33.72 -35.21 25.91
C MET A 1 33.88 -34.52 24.58
N ASP A 2 32.97 -33.61 24.33
CA ASP A 2 32.54 -33.15 23.02
C ASP A 2 32.61 -31.62 23.08
N GLU A 3 33.56 -31.00 22.39
CA GLU A 3 33.65 -29.56 22.09
C GLU A 3 34.46 -29.47 20.78
N GLY A 4 33.99 -28.95 19.65
CA GLY A 4 33.01 -27.90 19.45
C GLY A 4 33.69 -26.70 18.78
N SER A 5 33.98 -26.79 17.48
CA SER A 5 34.11 -25.62 16.59
C SER A 5 32.72 -25.30 16.01
N PRO A 6 32.38 -24.07 15.55
CA PRO A 6 33.28 -23.10 14.92
C PRO A 6 33.08 -21.61 15.29
N GLY A 7 34.10 -20.81 14.98
CA GLY A 7 34.03 -19.34 14.96
C GLY A 7 33.11 -18.84 13.83
N GLY A 8 32.14 -18.00 14.20
CA GLY A 8 31.22 -17.34 13.28
C GLY A 8 31.87 -16.15 12.56
N ASP A 9 31.82 -16.21 11.24
CA ASP A 9 32.24 -15.20 10.27
C ASP A 9 31.39 -13.92 10.45
N GLY A 10 32.01 -12.85 10.96
CA GLY A 10 31.42 -11.52 11.16
C GLY A 10 31.27 -10.74 9.86
N ARG A 11 30.47 -11.23 8.92
CA ARG A 11 30.08 -10.47 7.72
C ARG A 11 28.96 -9.49 8.03
N GLU A 12 29.30 -8.32 8.55
CA GLU A 12 28.43 -7.15 8.41
C GLU A 12 28.22 -6.89 6.91
N SER A 13 26.98 -7.08 6.44
CA SER A 13 26.60 -6.93 5.04
C SER A 13 27.01 -5.56 4.48
N CYS A 14 27.97 -5.53 3.55
CA CYS A 14 28.51 -4.33 2.88
C CYS A 14 27.68 -3.94 1.64
N ALA A 15 26.35 -3.93 1.75
CA ALA A 15 25.48 -3.51 0.65
C ALA A 15 25.51 -1.98 0.47
N PRO A 16 25.67 -1.44 -0.74
CA PRO A 16 25.65 0.01 -0.96
C PRO A 16 24.29 0.59 -0.57
N LEU A 17 24.33 1.77 0.05
CA LEU A 17 23.11 2.50 0.40
C LEU A 17 22.46 3.07 -0.87
N ARG A 18 21.13 3.14 -0.85
CA ARG A 18 20.31 3.74 -1.91
C ARG A 18 19.17 4.54 -1.30
N LEU A 19 18.75 5.58 -1.99
CA LEU A 19 17.49 6.27 -1.72
C LEU A 19 16.37 5.63 -2.50
N ALA A 20 15.25 5.41 -1.85
CA ALA A 20 13.95 5.24 -2.49
C ALA A 20 13.17 6.54 -2.33
N ILE A 21 12.71 7.10 -3.44
CA ILE A 21 12.02 8.40 -3.48
C ILE A 21 10.64 8.14 -4.04
N VAL A 22 9.62 8.50 -3.27
CA VAL A 22 8.21 8.32 -3.62
C VAL A 22 7.59 9.70 -3.78
N ALA A 23 7.36 10.10 -5.04
CA ALA A 23 6.76 11.36 -5.44
C ALA A 23 5.43 11.10 -6.15
N GLY A 24 4.31 11.37 -5.46
CA GLY A 24 2.97 10.98 -5.94
C GLY A 24 2.85 9.48 -6.19
N SER A 25 2.63 9.09 -7.46
CA SER A 25 2.57 7.69 -7.91
C SER A 25 3.90 7.14 -8.43
N THR A 26 4.96 7.95 -8.47
CA THR A 26 6.26 7.55 -9.05
C THR A 26 7.23 7.11 -7.96
N ILE A 27 7.98 6.04 -8.23
CA ILE A 27 9.06 5.56 -7.36
C ILE A 27 10.37 5.60 -8.15
N ALA A 28 11.30 6.41 -7.68
CA ALA A 28 12.66 6.48 -8.19
C ALA A 28 13.65 5.91 -7.16
N PHE A 29 14.76 5.36 -7.64
CA PHE A 29 15.87 4.95 -6.79
C PHE A 29 17.12 5.71 -7.20
N ALA A 30 17.85 6.26 -6.23
CA ALA A 30 19.13 6.91 -6.46
C ALA A 30 20.22 6.24 -5.62
N PRO A 31 21.39 5.91 -6.18
CA PRO A 31 22.51 5.39 -5.40
C PRO A 31 23.00 6.47 -4.42
N LEU A 32 23.44 6.06 -3.23
CA LEU A 32 24.12 6.95 -2.29
C LEU A 32 25.63 6.72 -2.32
N PRO A 33 26.44 7.78 -2.21
CA PRO A 33 27.88 7.64 -2.04
C PRO A 33 28.18 6.95 -0.70
N PRO A 34 29.33 6.25 -0.55
CA PRO A 34 29.69 5.58 0.68
C PRO A 34 29.87 6.55 1.86
N ARG A 35 30.33 7.78 1.60
CA ARG A 35 30.35 8.93 2.52
C ARG A 35 30.22 10.23 1.73
N GLY A 36 29.67 11.28 2.34
CA GLY A 36 29.57 12.62 1.74
C GLY A 36 28.22 13.29 1.97
N SER A 37 27.93 14.37 1.26
CA SER A 37 26.62 15.04 1.29
C SER A 37 25.94 14.89 -0.07
N VAL A 38 24.64 14.64 -0.07
CA VAL A 38 23.79 14.48 -1.25
C VAL A 38 22.65 15.48 -1.16
N VAL A 39 22.59 16.43 -2.09
CA VAL A 39 21.54 17.44 -2.14
C VAL A 39 20.31 16.88 -2.87
N LEU A 40 19.17 16.94 -2.21
CA LEU A 40 17.85 16.52 -2.70
C LEU A 40 17.03 17.75 -3.08
N GLY A 41 16.48 17.78 -4.29
CA GLY A 41 15.63 18.88 -4.71
C GLY A 41 15.12 18.77 -6.14
N ARG A 42 14.32 19.74 -6.56
CA ARG A 42 13.69 19.75 -7.89
C ARG A 42 14.56 20.34 -8.99
N GLU A 43 15.61 21.10 -8.67
CA GLU A 43 16.51 21.68 -9.67
C GLU A 43 17.46 20.65 -10.29
N GLU A 44 17.94 20.95 -11.49
CA GLU A 44 18.83 20.08 -12.26
C GLU A 44 20.25 19.97 -11.66
N GLY A 45 20.65 20.93 -10.82
CA GLY A 45 21.94 20.93 -10.12
C GLY A 45 21.99 20.14 -8.81
N CYS A 46 20.90 19.47 -8.41
CA CYS A 46 20.88 18.60 -7.24
C CYS A 46 21.48 17.22 -7.55
N ASP A 47 22.21 16.64 -6.60
CA ASP A 47 22.75 15.26 -6.72
C ASP A 47 21.64 14.23 -6.95
N VAL A 48 20.46 14.48 -6.38
CA VAL A 48 19.25 13.68 -6.59
C VAL A 48 18.09 14.60 -6.93
N ARG A 49 17.67 14.55 -8.19
CA ARG A 49 16.54 15.30 -8.70
C ARG A 49 15.22 14.62 -8.37
N ILE A 50 14.30 15.37 -7.77
CA ILE A 50 12.96 14.93 -7.39
C ILE A 50 11.94 15.85 -8.08
N ASP A 51 11.28 15.34 -9.12
CA ASP A 51 10.32 16.12 -9.89
C ASP A 51 8.92 16.10 -9.26
N ASP A 52 8.79 16.77 -8.11
CA ASP A 52 7.55 16.88 -7.36
C ASP A 52 7.29 18.35 -6.98
N ARG A 53 6.06 18.84 -7.18
CA ARG A 53 5.70 20.24 -6.89
C ARG A 53 5.81 20.59 -5.41
N SER A 54 5.67 19.61 -4.53
CA SER A 54 5.86 19.77 -3.09
C SER A 54 7.34 19.89 -2.69
N VAL A 55 8.28 19.64 -3.62
CA VAL A 55 9.72 19.71 -3.38
C VAL A 55 10.32 21.04 -3.88
N SER A 56 11.03 21.74 -2.99
CA SER A 56 11.78 22.97 -3.32
C SER A 56 12.96 22.70 -4.26
N ARG A 57 13.45 23.73 -4.96
CA ARG A 57 14.57 23.62 -5.92
C ARG A 57 15.78 22.93 -5.31
N ARG A 58 16.21 23.40 -4.14
CA ARG A 58 17.10 22.70 -3.20
C ARG A 58 16.29 22.53 -1.91
N HIS A 59 15.95 21.30 -1.55
CA HIS A 59 15.03 21.03 -0.44
C HIS A 59 15.79 20.64 0.82
N ALA A 60 16.62 19.62 0.73
CA ALA A 60 17.34 19.06 1.86
C ALA A 60 18.72 18.54 1.43
N ALA A 61 19.64 18.46 2.38
CA ALA A 61 20.92 17.77 2.22
C ALA A 61 20.94 16.51 3.08
N LEU A 62 21.31 15.38 2.49
CA LEU A 62 21.53 14.12 3.17
C LEU A 62 23.02 13.89 3.37
N HIS A 63 23.48 13.90 4.61
CA HIS A 63 24.86 13.64 4.99
C HIS A 63 25.03 12.15 5.27
N VAL A 64 25.66 11.45 4.33
CA VAL A 64 25.95 10.01 4.37
C VAL A 64 27.25 9.78 5.13
N GLY A 65 27.15 9.15 6.31
CA GLY A 65 28.25 8.81 7.20
C GLY A 65 27.67 8.29 8.53
N PRO A 66 28.49 7.84 9.48
CA PRO A 66 28.06 7.63 10.85
C PRO A 66 28.23 8.94 11.65
N PRO A 67 27.17 9.62 12.12
CA PRO A 67 25.75 9.30 11.95
C PRO A 67 25.17 9.83 10.63
N LEU A 68 24.13 9.15 10.12
CA LEU A 68 23.41 9.54 8.90
C LEU A 68 22.47 10.68 9.27
N ARG A 69 22.52 11.80 8.55
CA ARG A 69 21.78 13.01 8.89
C ARG A 69 21.05 13.59 7.70
N VAL A 70 19.88 14.18 7.94
CA VAL A 70 19.16 15.00 6.96
C VAL A 70 19.02 16.42 7.48
N GLU A 71 19.29 17.40 6.64
CA GLU A 71 19.27 18.83 6.94
C GLU A 71 18.33 19.55 5.97
N ASP A 72 17.43 20.39 6.50
CA ASP A 72 16.55 21.21 5.67
C ASP A 72 17.29 22.46 5.14
N LEU A 73 17.28 22.68 3.83
CA LEU A 73 17.99 23.79 3.19
C LEU A 73 17.13 25.07 3.09
N GLY A 74 16.13 25.22 3.97
CA GLY A 74 15.16 26.32 3.93
C GLY A 74 14.02 26.06 2.96
N SER A 75 13.48 24.83 2.97
CA SER A 75 12.43 24.43 2.06
C SER A 75 11.09 25.13 2.34
N ALA A 76 10.31 25.38 1.29
CA ALA A 76 8.99 26.01 1.43
C ALA A 76 7.98 25.12 2.17
N ASN A 77 8.00 23.82 1.86
CA ASN A 77 7.03 22.85 2.37
C ASN A 77 7.54 22.05 3.58
N GLY A 78 8.79 22.26 3.99
CA GLY A 78 9.40 21.64 5.16
C GLY A 78 9.92 20.22 4.91
N THR A 79 11.06 19.92 5.54
CA THR A 79 11.53 18.55 5.75
C THR A 79 10.99 18.01 7.07
N PHE A 80 10.43 16.81 7.09
CA PHE A 80 9.86 16.19 8.29
C PHE A 80 10.53 14.86 8.61
N VAL A 81 10.97 14.69 9.85
CA VAL A 81 11.64 13.48 10.37
C VAL A 81 10.88 12.98 11.60
N GLY A 82 10.84 11.66 11.81
CA GLY A 82 10.23 11.07 13.01
C GLY A 82 11.18 11.15 14.21
N GLU A 83 10.70 11.61 15.37
CA GLU A 83 11.57 11.73 16.56
C GLU A 83 11.84 10.40 17.30
N GLN A 84 13.10 10.29 17.73
CA GLN A 84 13.64 9.38 18.74
C GLN A 84 13.37 9.93 20.16
N GLN A 85 13.21 9.03 21.14
CA GLN A 85 12.85 9.32 22.54
C GLN A 85 13.72 10.37 23.26
N LEU A 86 13.08 11.29 24.01
CA LEU A 86 13.63 11.86 25.25
C LEU A 86 13.23 10.96 26.44
N PRO A 87 14.14 10.63 27.37
CA PRO A 87 13.78 9.88 28.57
C PRO A 87 13.00 10.79 29.52
N ALA A 88 11.88 10.24 30.02
CA ALA A 88 10.91 10.83 30.96
C ALA A 88 9.91 11.82 30.34
N VAL A 89 8.77 11.30 29.85
CA VAL A 89 7.38 11.69 30.19
C VAL A 89 6.42 10.63 29.59
N THR A 90 5.41 10.21 30.34
CA THR A 90 4.45 9.12 30.06
C THR A 90 3.31 9.50 29.11
N ALA A 91 3.63 10.05 27.93
CA ALA A 91 2.66 10.20 26.83
C ALA A 91 3.41 10.18 25.49
N ARG A 92 3.25 9.10 24.71
CA ARG A 92 3.88 8.94 23.40
C ARG A 92 2.95 9.46 22.29
N THR A 93 3.21 10.66 21.82
CA THR A 93 2.78 11.13 20.49
C THR A 93 4.03 11.28 19.64
N HIS A 94 4.19 10.44 18.60
CA HIS A 94 5.22 10.66 17.58
C HIS A 94 4.85 11.89 16.77
N ARG A 95 5.36 13.05 17.19
CA ARG A 95 5.20 14.30 16.44
C ARG A 95 6.19 14.26 15.30
N LEU A 96 5.72 14.39 14.06
CA LEU A 96 6.61 14.69 12.93
C LEU A 96 7.32 16.01 13.24
N ARG A 97 8.65 15.98 13.41
CA ARG A 97 9.43 17.20 13.62
C ARG A 97 9.73 17.82 12.27
N ARG A 98 9.17 19.01 12.04
CA ARG A 98 9.59 19.88 10.95
C ARG A 98 10.99 20.41 11.27
N LEU A 99 11.94 20.17 10.39
CA LEU A 99 13.27 20.75 10.48
C LEU A 99 13.20 22.22 10.04
N SER A 100 13.78 23.11 10.83
CA SER A 100 13.87 24.55 10.54
C SER A 100 15.34 24.95 10.39
N ARG A 101 15.98 24.57 9.27
CA ARG A 101 17.44 24.73 9.04
C ARG A 101 18.33 23.99 10.05
N GLU A 102 17.79 22.96 10.68
CA GLU A 102 18.52 22.08 11.59
C GLU A 102 18.71 20.71 10.92
N SER A 103 19.77 19.99 11.29
CA SER A 103 19.99 18.60 10.89
C SER A 103 19.39 17.63 11.91
N ALA A 104 18.71 16.57 11.46
CA ALA A 104 18.30 15.44 12.29
C ALA A 104 19.05 14.17 11.90
N GLU A 105 19.40 13.35 12.90
CA GLU A 105 19.92 12.01 12.69
C GLU A 105 18.79 11.07 12.27
N ILE A 106 19.07 10.22 11.28
CA ILE A 106 18.14 9.20 10.77
C ILE A 106 18.85 7.85 10.68
N VAL A 107 18.09 6.78 10.80
CA VAL A 107 18.59 5.41 10.67
C VAL A 107 18.29 4.84 9.29
N VAL A 108 19.09 3.90 8.80
CA VAL A 108 18.76 3.16 7.56
C VAL A 108 17.42 2.43 7.74
N GLY A 109 16.52 2.62 6.78
CA GLY A 109 15.13 2.16 6.81
C GLY A 109 14.14 3.18 7.39
N GLU A 110 14.64 4.24 8.01
CA GLU A 110 13.83 5.36 8.48
C GLU A 110 13.37 6.23 7.29
N ARG A 111 12.14 6.73 7.41
CA ARG A 111 11.51 7.56 6.39
C ARG A 111 11.54 9.01 6.84
N PHE A 112 11.81 9.90 5.91
CA PHE A 112 11.63 11.34 6.09
C PHE A 112 10.88 11.90 4.88
N ASN A 113 10.21 13.04 5.07
CA ASN A 113 9.39 13.64 4.05
C ASN A 113 10.00 14.97 3.59
N LEU A 114 9.95 15.21 2.29
CA LEU A 114 10.27 16.48 1.65
C LEU A 114 8.96 17.04 1.09
N GLY A 115 8.25 17.88 1.85
CA GLY A 115 6.87 18.22 1.53
C GLY A 115 5.98 16.96 1.54
N ALA A 116 5.35 16.64 0.40
CA ALA A 116 4.51 15.44 0.22
C ALA A 116 5.30 14.22 -0.28
N THR A 117 6.54 14.41 -0.75
CA THR A 117 7.40 13.31 -1.20
C THR A 117 7.97 12.55 -0.01
N THR A 118 7.85 11.23 -0.02
CA THR A 118 8.47 10.36 0.99
C THR A 118 9.82 9.85 0.50
N VAL A 119 10.85 9.94 1.34
CA VAL A 119 12.20 9.48 1.05
C VAL A 119 12.63 8.46 2.10
N VAL A 120 13.23 7.36 1.65
CA VAL A 120 13.71 6.27 2.51
C VAL A 120 15.15 5.94 2.13
N VAL A 121 16.05 5.94 3.12
CA VAL A 121 17.41 5.42 2.94
C VAL A 121 17.39 3.92 3.17
N GLY A 122 17.53 3.13 2.12
CA GLY A 122 17.59 1.67 2.18
C GLY A 122 18.95 1.13 1.79
N ARG A 123 19.17 -0.17 2.04
CA ARG A 123 20.26 -0.91 1.41
C ARG A 123 19.79 -1.47 0.08
N ALA A 124 20.68 -1.54 -0.91
CA ALA A 124 20.43 -2.36 -2.09
C ALA A 124 20.24 -3.83 -1.64
N PRO A 125 19.26 -4.57 -2.17
CA PRO A 125 19.11 -5.98 -1.85
C PRO A 125 20.39 -6.72 -2.26
N VAL A 126 20.98 -7.47 -1.33
CA VAL A 126 22.10 -8.38 -1.61
C VAL A 126 21.51 -9.68 -2.10
N GLY A 127 21.54 -9.87 -3.41
CA GLY A 127 21.08 -11.06 -4.11
C GLY A 127 21.34 -10.85 -5.60
N PRO A 128 21.40 -11.92 -6.42
CA PRO A 128 21.55 -11.76 -7.86
C PRO A 128 20.43 -10.83 -8.32
N ALA A 129 20.79 -9.88 -9.19
CA ALA A 129 19.83 -9.10 -9.93
C ALA A 129 18.97 -10.09 -10.73
N VAL A 130 17.86 -10.54 -10.13
CA VAL A 130 16.83 -11.25 -10.86
C VAL A 130 16.34 -10.24 -11.87
N GLU A 131 16.66 -10.51 -13.13
CA GLU A 131 16.17 -9.80 -14.30
C GLU A 131 14.69 -9.47 -14.12
N PRO A 132 14.20 -8.33 -14.64
CA PRO A 132 12.80 -7.97 -14.53
C PRO A 132 11.96 -9.12 -15.07
N ASP A 133 11.39 -9.91 -14.15
CA ASP A 133 10.38 -10.89 -14.47
C ASP A 133 9.32 -10.13 -15.25
N ARG A 134 9.19 -10.48 -16.53
CA ARG A 134 8.27 -9.84 -17.46
C ARG A 134 6.86 -10.16 -16.98
N GLY A 135 6.36 -9.34 -16.07
CA GLY A 135 5.00 -8.82 -16.09
C GLY A 135 3.84 -9.81 -16.14
N HIS A 136 3.96 -11.07 -15.70
CA HIS A 136 2.78 -11.92 -15.62
C HIS A 136 2.02 -11.58 -14.35
N ALA A 137 1.03 -10.67 -14.47
CA ALA A 137 -0.05 -10.57 -13.48
C ALA A 137 -0.54 -11.99 -13.13
N PRO A 138 -1.06 -12.25 -11.90
CA PRO A 138 -1.59 -13.58 -11.56
C PRO A 138 -2.41 -14.12 -12.74
N GLU A 139 -2.37 -15.41 -13.04
CA GLU A 139 -2.96 -15.99 -14.29
C GLU A 139 -4.42 -15.57 -14.55
N ASP A 140 -5.09 -15.05 -13.52
CA ASP A 140 -6.43 -14.48 -13.54
C ASP A 140 -6.58 -12.95 -13.75
N VAL A 141 -5.53 -12.18 -14.05
CA VAL A 141 -5.64 -10.72 -14.15
C VAL A 141 -5.46 -10.24 -15.58
N VAL A 142 -6.48 -9.58 -16.11
CA VAL A 142 -6.44 -8.89 -17.40
C VAL A 142 -5.68 -7.57 -17.22
N VAL A 143 -4.52 -7.44 -17.88
CA VAL A 143 -3.73 -6.20 -17.94
C VAL A 143 -3.37 -5.96 -19.40
N ARG A 144 -3.95 -4.92 -20.01
CA ARG A 144 -3.65 -4.57 -21.42
C ARG A 144 -3.40 -3.09 -21.62
N ALA A 145 -4.12 -2.23 -20.91
CA ALA A 145 -3.97 -0.80 -21.09
C ALA A 145 -2.57 -0.34 -20.62
N PRO A 146 -1.88 0.55 -21.35
CA PRO A 146 -0.54 1.00 -20.98
C PRO A 146 -0.45 1.55 -19.55
N ALA A 147 -1.48 2.27 -19.10
CA ALA A 147 -1.58 2.78 -17.73
C ALA A 147 -1.61 1.65 -16.68
N MET A 148 -2.32 0.56 -16.99
CA MET A 148 -2.39 -0.61 -16.12
C MET A 148 -1.09 -1.41 -16.14
N VAL A 149 -0.43 -1.54 -17.28
CA VAL A 149 0.91 -2.17 -17.36
C VAL A 149 1.90 -1.43 -16.45
N ALA A 150 1.98 -0.10 -16.58
CA ALA A 150 2.85 0.74 -15.74
C ALA A 150 2.49 0.62 -14.25
N LEU A 151 1.20 0.59 -13.91
CA LEU A 151 0.72 0.39 -12.54
C LEU A 151 1.17 -0.96 -11.95
N TYR A 152 1.08 -2.04 -12.73
CA TYR A 152 1.49 -3.37 -12.26
C TYR A 152 3.01 -3.51 -12.14
N GLU A 153 3.79 -2.79 -12.95
CA GLU A 153 5.25 -2.68 -12.77
C GLU A 153 5.61 -1.94 -11.48
N GLN A 154 4.93 -0.84 -11.18
CA GLN A 154 5.08 -0.12 -9.91
C GLN A 154 4.68 -1.00 -8.73
N ALA A 155 3.56 -1.72 -8.84
CA ALA A 155 3.11 -2.66 -7.83
C ALA A 155 4.13 -3.79 -7.59
N ALA A 156 4.76 -4.31 -8.65
CA ALA A 156 5.80 -5.33 -8.53
C ALA A 156 7.02 -4.81 -7.75
N ARG A 157 7.43 -3.55 -7.96
CA ARG A 157 8.52 -2.92 -7.19
C ARG A 157 8.10 -2.69 -5.74
N ALA A 158 6.88 -2.20 -5.52
CA ALA A 158 6.32 -1.97 -4.18
C ALA A 158 6.19 -3.27 -3.37
N ALA A 159 5.84 -4.39 -4.02
CA ALA A 159 5.68 -5.70 -3.39
C ALA A 159 6.97 -6.22 -2.72
N ARG A 160 8.15 -5.85 -3.24
CA ARG A 160 9.45 -6.26 -2.69
C ARG A 160 9.83 -5.53 -1.39
N SER A 161 9.08 -4.50 -1.00
CA SER A 161 9.35 -3.66 0.16
C SER A 161 8.30 -3.89 1.27
N PRO A 162 8.69 -3.79 2.57
CA PRO A 162 7.74 -3.83 3.68
C PRO A 162 6.95 -2.52 3.85
N ILE A 163 7.13 -1.55 2.94
CA ILE A 163 6.42 -0.27 2.98
C ILE A 163 4.92 -0.45 2.81
N SER A 164 4.16 0.41 3.50
CA SER A 164 2.71 0.50 3.37
C SER A 164 2.35 0.95 1.95
N VAL A 165 1.30 0.36 1.38
CA VAL A 165 0.80 0.76 0.06
C VAL A 165 -0.62 1.28 0.20
N LEU A 166 -0.89 2.46 -0.34
CA LEU A 166 -2.21 3.04 -0.47
C LEU A 166 -2.68 2.92 -1.93
N ILE A 167 -3.80 2.24 -2.14
CA ILE A 167 -4.41 2.03 -3.44
C ILE A 167 -5.59 3.01 -3.58
N LEU A 168 -5.50 3.91 -4.55
CA LEU A 168 -6.52 4.90 -4.85
C LEU A 168 -7.26 4.51 -6.11
N GLY A 169 -8.55 4.80 -6.16
CA GLY A 169 -9.36 4.59 -7.37
C GLY A 169 -10.84 4.46 -7.06
N GLU A 170 -11.66 4.68 -8.08
CA GLU A 170 -13.12 4.63 -7.96
C GLU A 170 -13.63 3.27 -7.43
N THR A 171 -14.88 3.24 -7.02
CA THR A 171 -15.52 1.98 -6.62
C THR A 171 -15.57 1.02 -7.80
N GLY A 172 -15.23 -0.25 -7.57
CA GLY A 172 -15.35 -1.30 -8.59
C GLY A 172 -14.24 -1.33 -9.65
N VAL A 173 -13.13 -0.58 -9.50
CA VAL A 173 -11.98 -0.62 -10.43
C VAL A 173 -11.08 -1.85 -10.25
N GLY A 174 -11.26 -2.64 -9.20
CA GLY A 174 -10.43 -3.82 -8.90
C GLY A 174 -9.23 -3.54 -8.00
N LYS A 175 -9.40 -2.68 -6.98
CA LYS A 175 -8.35 -2.38 -5.98
C LYS A 175 -7.95 -3.63 -5.20
N GLU A 176 -8.93 -4.50 -4.94
CA GLU A 176 -8.80 -5.77 -4.21
C GLU A 176 -7.89 -6.75 -4.98
N VAL A 177 -7.99 -6.78 -6.31
CA VAL A 177 -7.13 -7.62 -7.18
C VAL A 177 -5.67 -7.14 -7.12
N LEU A 178 -5.47 -5.82 -7.14
CA LEU A 178 -4.14 -5.23 -7.01
C LEU A 178 -3.54 -5.49 -5.61
N ALA A 179 -4.34 -5.40 -4.55
CA ALA A 179 -3.92 -5.71 -3.18
C ALA A 179 -3.47 -7.17 -3.02
N ARG A 180 -4.24 -8.12 -3.58
CA ARG A 180 -3.86 -9.55 -3.61
C ARG A 180 -2.58 -9.78 -4.40
N THR A 181 -2.43 -9.11 -5.55
CA THR A 181 -1.19 -9.17 -6.35
C THR A 181 0.01 -8.65 -5.57
N LEU A 182 -0.14 -7.55 -4.83
CA LEU A 182 0.92 -6.99 -3.98
C LEU A 182 1.36 -7.97 -2.90
N HIS A 183 0.44 -8.72 -2.30
CA HIS A 183 0.77 -9.73 -1.30
C HIS A 183 1.45 -10.95 -1.94
N ALA A 184 0.86 -11.51 -3.00
CA ALA A 184 1.36 -12.69 -3.71
C ALA A 184 2.79 -12.51 -4.26
N ARG A 185 3.17 -11.28 -4.60
CA ARG A 185 4.51 -10.94 -5.11
C ARG A 185 5.48 -10.43 -4.03
N SER A 186 5.06 -10.44 -2.76
CA SER A 186 5.89 -9.97 -1.66
C SER A 186 6.68 -11.10 -1.00
N PRO A 187 7.74 -10.79 -0.22
CA PRO A 187 8.40 -11.78 0.63
C PRO A 187 7.48 -12.45 1.66
N ARG A 188 6.25 -11.93 1.85
CA ARG A 188 5.23 -12.45 2.78
C ARG A 188 4.14 -13.28 2.08
N ALA A 189 4.34 -13.67 0.82
CA ALA A 189 3.33 -14.39 0.03
C ALA A 189 2.89 -15.74 0.62
N SER A 190 3.72 -16.38 1.44
CA SER A 190 3.38 -17.61 2.18
C SER A 190 2.69 -17.35 3.52
N GLY A 191 2.64 -16.08 3.96
CA GLY A 191 1.98 -15.66 5.19
C GLY A 191 0.48 -15.39 4.97
N PRO A 192 -0.28 -15.09 6.03
CA PRO A 192 -1.70 -14.82 5.92
C PRO A 192 -1.98 -13.55 5.10
N TYR A 193 -3.04 -13.60 4.27
CA TYR A 193 -3.65 -12.42 3.67
C TYR A 193 -5.01 -12.20 4.34
N VAL A 194 -5.11 -11.18 5.18
CA VAL A 194 -6.33 -10.85 5.90
C VAL A 194 -6.91 -9.57 5.32
N GLU A 195 -8.19 -9.60 4.98
CA GLU A 195 -8.92 -8.49 4.39
C GLU A 195 -9.99 -7.99 5.36
N LEU A 196 -10.09 -6.67 5.50
CA LEU A 196 -11.15 -5.99 6.23
C LEU A 196 -11.72 -4.87 5.36
N HIS A 197 -13.00 -4.94 5.08
CA HIS A 197 -13.75 -3.85 4.48
C HIS A 197 -14.27 -2.93 5.60
N CYS A 198 -13.70 -1.73 5.73
CA CYS A 198 -13.95 -0.84 6.87
C CYS A 198 -15.41 -0.35 6.97
N ALA A 199 -16.15 -0.33 5.86
CA ALA A 199 -17.55 0.05 5.82
C ALA A 199 -18.54 -1.11 6.10
N ALA A 200 -18.06 -2.35 6.19
CA ALA A 200 -18.94 -3.53 6.20
C ALA A 200 -19.52 -3.85 7.58
N LEU A 201 -18.92 -3.34 8.65
CA LEU A 201 -19.30 -3.66 10.03
C LEU A 201 -19.73 -2.41 10.79
N PRO A 202 -20.76 -2.52 11.67
CA PRO A 202 -21.04 -1.49 12.66
C PRO A 202 -19.81 -1.21 13.54
N PRO A 203 -19.61 0.04 14.00
CA PRO A 203 -18.42 0.41 14.78
C PRO A 203 -18.15 -0.49 16.01
N SER A 204 -19.21 -0.92 16.71
CA SER A 204 -19.10 -1.79 17.88
C SER A 204 -18.53 -3.18 17.55
N LEU A 205 -18.84 -3.73 16.38
CA LEU A 205 -18.32 -5.01 15.93
C LEU A 205 -16.93 -4.86 15.30
N LEU A 206 -16.73 -3.77 14.53
CA LEU A 206 -15.46 -3.46 13.88
C LEU A 206 -14.29 -3.45 14.86
N GLU A 207 -14.51 -2.90 16.06
CA GLU A 207 -13.47 -2.83 17.08
C GLU A 207 -13.05 -4.20 17.60
N GLY A 208 -14.02 -5.05 17.93
CA GLY A 208 -13.79 -6.41 18.44
C GLY A 208 -13.19 -7.33 17.38
N GLU A 209 -13.59 -7.18 16.12
CA GLU A 209 -13.03 -7.91 14.98
C GLU A 209 -11.60 -7.46 14.68
N LEU A 210 -11.34 -6.15 14.59
CA LEU A 210 -10.01 -5.65 14.19
C LEU A 210 -8.95 -5.89 15.27
N PHE A 211 -9.26 -5.56 16.54
CA PHE A 211 -8.29 -5.58 17.64
C PHE A 211 -8.38 -6.83 18.53
N GLY A 212 -9.46 -7.61 18.43
CA GLY A 212 -9.72 -8.73 19.32
C GLY A 212 -10.20 -8.28 20.69
N HIS A 213 -10.62 -9.23 21.51
CA HIS A 213 -11.09 -8.97 22.87
C HIS A 213 -10.67 -10.06 23.84
N GLU A 214 -10.46 -9.66 25.10
CA GLU A 214 -10.32 -10.60 26.21
C GLU A 214 -11.69 -11.07 26.73
N LYS A 215 -11.69 -12.15 27.51
CA LYS A 215 -12.90 -12.61 28.19
C LYS A 215 -13.44 -11.50 29.08
N SER A 216 -14.76 -11.30 29.06
CA SER A 216 -15.48 -10.29 29.83
C SER A 216 -15.16 -8.83 29.48
N ALA A 217 -14.59 -8.56 28.29
CA ALA A 217 -14.32 -7.20 27.84
C ALA A 217 -15.59 -6.34 27.63
N PHE A 218 -16.72 -6.98 27.31
CA PHE A 218 -18.05 -6.37 27.16
C PHE A 218 -19.15 -7.41 27.41
N THR A 219 -20.41 -6.96 27.49
CA THR A 219 -21.57 -7.84 27.65
C THR A 219 -21.70 -8.78 26.45
N GLY A 220 -21.45 -10.07 26.65
CA GLY A 220 -21.44 -11.09 25.58
C GLY A 220 -20.05 -11.64 25.23
N ALA A 221 -18.97 -11.07 25.78
CA ALA A 221 -17.60 -11.56 25.61
C ALA A 221 -17.33 -12.80 26.48
N SER A 222 -17.96 -13.94 26.16
CA SER A 222 -17.85 -15.19 26.94
C SER A 222 -16.46 -15.84 26.84
N GLN A 223 -15.73 -15.58 25.76
CA GLN A 223 -14.39 -16.09 25.50
C GLN A 223 -13.49 -14.97 24.95
N ALA A 224 -12.18 -15.11 25.12
CA ALA A 224 -11.22 -14.24 24.45
C ALA A 224 -11.10 -14.65 22.97
N ARG A 225 -10.99 -13.67 22.06
CA ARG A 225 -10.79 -13.91 20.63
C ARG A 225 -9.68 -13.00 20.08
N PRO A 226 -8.74 -13.55 19.28
CA PRO A 226 -7.76 -12.73 18.57
C PRO A 226 -8.46 -11.87 17.51
N GLY A 227 -7.93 -10.67 17.29
CA GLY A 227 -8.40 -9.78 16.22
C GLY A 227 -7.76 -10.08 14.87
N LEU A 228 -8.30 -9.48 13.81
CA LEU A 228 -7.78 -9.59 12.44
C LEU A 228 -6.32 -9.12 12.34
N ILE A 229 -5.90 -8.14 13.14
CA ILE A 229 -4.50 -7.70 13.21
C ILE A 229 -3.59 -8.83 13.71
N GLU A 230 -4.03 -9.60 14.70
CA GLU A 230 -3.25 -10.76 15.19
C GLU A 230 -3.31 -11.91 14.18
N SER A 231 -4.46 -12.15 13.56
CA SER A 231 -4.63 -13.19 12.53
C SER A 231 -3.79 -12.94 11.28
N ALA A 232 -3.43 -11.67 11.01
CA ALA A 232 -2.59 -11.28 9.90
C ALA A 232 -1.08 -11.42 10.17
N ASP A 233 -0.68 -11.80 11.39
CA ASP A 233 0.72 -11.80 11.82
C ASP A 233 1.63 -12.59 10.87
N GLY A 234 2.79 -12.01 10.54
CA GLY A 234 3.71 -12.54 9.53
C GLY A 234 3.30 -12.26 8.08
N GLY A 235 2.09 -11.76 7.82
CA GLY A 235 1.50 -11.60 6.50
C GLY A 235 1.15 -10.16 6.10
N THR A 236 0.02 -10.00 5.41
CA THR A 236 -0.52 -8.71 4.95
C THR A 236 -1.92 -8.49 5.50
N LEU A 237 -2.15 -7.31 6.06
CA LEU A 237 -3.48 -6.79 6.38
C LEU A 237 -3.91 -5.80 5.29
N PHE A 238 -4.97 -6.15 4.58
CA PHE A 238 -5.62 -5.30 3.59
C PHE A 238 -6.83 -4.58 4.21
N LEU A 239 -6.82 -3.26 4.18
CA LEU A 239 -7.86 -2.38 4.69
C LEU A 239 -8.57 -1.72 3.51
N ASP A 240 -9.71 -2.27 3.12
CA ASP A 240 -10.53 -1.71 2.05
C ASP A 240 -11.47 -0.63 2.55
N GLU A 241 -11.67 0.39 1.73
CA GLU A 241 -12.37 1.63 2.06
C GLU A 241 -11.90 2.28 3.38
N ILE A 242 -10.58 2.45 3.54
CA ILE A 242 -9.97 3.03 4.75
C ILE A 242 -10.51 4.42 5.10
N GLY A 243 -10.97 5.20 4.12
CA GLY A 243 -11.60 6.49 4.33
C GLY A 243 -12.92 6.44 5.11
N GLU A 244 -13.54 5.27 5.23
CA GLU A 244 -14.75 5.04 6.03
C GLU A 244 -14.44 4.71 7.49
N LEU A 245 -13.16 4.52 7.85
CA LEU A 245 -12.77 4.12 9.20
C LEU A 245 -13.06 5.24 10.22
N PRO A 246 -13.87 5.01 11.27
CA PRO A 246 -14.13 6.00 12.30
C PRO A 246 -12.85 6.54 12.97
N LEU A 247 -12.82 7.85 13.29
CA LEU A 247 -11.67 8.54 13.90
C LEU A 247 -11.10 7.83 15.14
N ALA A 248 -11.96 7.28 16.00
CA ALA A 248 -11.52 6.55 17.20
C ALA A 248 -10.66 5.32 16.85
N PHE A 249 -10.97 4.63 15.75
CA PHE A 249 -10.21 3.48 15.28
C PHE A 249 -8.97 3.89 14.49
N GLN A 250 -9.00 5.03 13.81
CA GLN A 250 -7.80 5.60 13.17
C GLN A 250 -6.67 5.83 14.18
N VAL A 251 -6.99 6.31 15.40
CA VAL A 251 -6.01 6.47 16.49
C VAL A 251 -5.38 5.14 16.90
N LYS A 252 -6.20 4.09 17.02
CA LYS A 252 -5.72 2.77 17.44
C LYS A 252 -4.91 2.11 16.34
N LEU A 253 -5.36 2.22 15.09
CA LEU A 253 -4.65 1.70 13.93
C LEU A 253 -3.28 2.37 13.76
N LEU A 254 -3.20 3.69 13.95
CA LEU A 254 -1.93 4.42 13.96
C LEU A 254 -0.95 3.83 14.98
N ARG A 255 -1.39 3.56 16.21
CA ARG A 255 -0.55 2.93 17.24
C ARG A 255 -0.04 1.55 16.80
N VAL A 256 -0.86 0.75 16.14
CA VAL A 256 -0.44 -0.57 15.63
C VAL A 256 0.61 -0.41 14.53
N LEU A 257 0.42 0.55 13.62
CA LEU A 257 1.37 0.87 12.54
C LEU A 257 2.73 1.30 13.09
N GLU A 258 2.74 2.10 14.17
CA GLU A 258 3.96 2.66 14.76
C GLU A 258 4.66 1.70 15.72
N ASP A 259 3.95 1.20 16.73
CA ASP A 259 4.52 0.40 17.80
C ASP A 259 4.71 -1.07 17.42
N ARG A 260 4.10 -1.51 16.31
CA ARG A 260 4.04 -2.93 15.91
C ARG A 260 3.47 -3.81 17.01
N LYS A 261 2.49 -3.25 17.74
CA LYS A 261 1.82 -3.90 18.86
C LYS A 261 0.32 -3.66 18.79
N VAL A 262 -0.44 -4.68 19.15
CA VAL A 262 -1.90 -4.63 19.26
C VAL A 262 -2.31 -4.91 20.69
N LEU A 263 -3.33 -4.19 21.17
CA LEU A 263 -3.93 -4.39 22.47
C LEU A 263 -5.39 -4.78 22.27
N ARG A 264 -5.76 -5.98 22.74
CA ARG A 264 -7.14 -6.46 22.72
C ARG A 264 -8.02 -5.60 23.63
N LEU A 265 -9.31 -5.53 23.31
CA LEU A 265 -10.30 -4.89 24.17
C LEU A 265 -10.36 -5.58 25.54
N GLY A 266 -10.35 -4.76 26.61
CA GLY A 266 -10.24 -5.24 27.99
C GLY A 266 -8.87 -5.81 28.37
N GLY A 267 -7.94 -5.91 27.42
CA GLY A 267 -6.59 -6.40 27.65
C GLY A 267 -5.66 -5.33 28.22
N ARG A 268 -4.66 -5.78 28.98
CA ARG A 268 -3.60 -4.91 29.55
C ARG A 268 -2.22 -5.20 28.96
N THR A 269 -2.08 -6.29 28.22
CA THR A 269 -0.81 -6.77 27.67
C THR A 269 -0.78 -6.57 26.16
N PRO A 270 0.05 -5.64 25.65
CA PRO A 270 0.24 -5.49 24.21
C PRO A 270 0.93 -6.73 23.61
N ARG A 271 0.49 -7.13 22.41
CA ARG A 271 1.04 -8.25 21.65
C ARG A 271 1.79 -7.72 20.45
N ARG A 272 3.04 -8.16 20.23
CA ARG A 272 3.82 -7.75 19.06
C ARG A 272 3.25 -8.41 17.81
N VAL A 273 3.17 -7.65 16.71
CA VAL A 273 2.71 -8.11 15.40
C VAL A 273 3.64 -7.60 14.30
N ASP A 274 3.92 -8.44 13.32
CA ASP A 274 4.73 -8.12 12.15
C ASP A 274 3.90 -8.24 10.87
N LEU A 275 3.35 -7.10 10.44
CA LEU A 275 2.38 -7.01 9.35
C LEU A 275 2.87 -6.11 8.22
N ARG A 276 2.51 -6.43 6.99
CA ARG A 276 2.47 -5.44 5.93
C ARG A 276 1.06 -4.83 5.85
N PHE A 277 0.97 -3.52 5.72
CA PHE A 277 -0.30 -2.83 5.53
C PHE A 277 -0.50 -2.47 4.06
N VAL A 278 -1.65 -2.85 3.53
CA VAL A 278 -2.15 -2.35 2.24
C VAL A 278 -3.51 -1.72 2.53
N ALA A 279 -3.72 -0.48 2.13
CA ALA A 279 -4.99 0.22 2.30
C ALA A 279 -5.55 0.59 0.94
N ALA A 280 -6.87 0.65 0.80
CA ALA A 280 -7.54 1.11 -0.40
C ALA A 280 -8.68 2.07 -0.06
N THR A 281 -8.95 3.04 -0.93
CA THR A 281 -10.13 3.89 -0.82
C THR A 281 -10.50 4.55 -2.14
N ASN A 282 -11.78 4.89 -2.30
CA ASN A 282 -12.27 5.79 -3.34
C ASN A 282 -12.36 7.27 -2.91
N ARG A 283 -12.15 7.58 -1.63
CA ARG A 283 -12.29 8.93 -1.08
C ARG A 283 -11.01 9.75 -1.30
N ASP A 284 -11.20 11.06 -1.46
CA ASP A 284 -10.11 12.02 -1.39
C ASP A 284 -9.71 12.21 0.09
N LEU A 285 -8.68 11.48 0.52
CA LEU A 285 -8.22 11.54 1.91
C LEU A 285 -7.71 12.94 2.31
N GLU A 286 -7.23 13.76 1.37
CA GLU A 286 -6.77 15.12 1.68
C GLU A 286 -7.97 16.03 1.99
N ALA A 287 -9.05 15.91 1.23
CA ALA A 287 -10.32 16.57 1.53
C ALA A 287 -10.93 16.06 2.86
N GLU A 288 -10.85 14.75 3.13
CA GLU A 288 -11.30 14.15 4.39
C GLU A 288 -10.50 14.65 5.60
N ILE A 289 -9.19 14.89 5.43
CA ILE A 289 -8.34 15.53 6.45
C ILE A 289 -8.77 16.98 6.68
N ALA A 290 -8.97 17.76 5.61
CA ALA A 290 -9.36 19.17 5.70
C ALA A 290 -10.69 19.37 6.47
N ARG A 291 -11.63 18.42 6.34
CA ARG A 291 -12.90 18.43 7.07
C ARG A 291 -12.87 17.71 8.43
N GLY A 292 -11.70 17.23 8.86
CA GLY A 292 -11.50 16.59 10.16
C GLY A 292 -12.06 15.17 10.29
N ALA A 293 -12.41 14.51 9.18
CA ALA A 293 -12.95 13.16 9.15
C ALA A 293 -11.85 12.08 9.03
N PHE A 294 -10.65 12.47 8.61
CA PHE A 294 -9.49 11.58 8.56
C PHE A 294 -8.28 12.22 9.22
N ARG A 295 -7.48 11.43 9.95
CA ARG A 295 -6.31 11.94 10.64
C ARG A 295 -5.12 12.04 9.70
N GLN A 296 -4.50 13.21 9.72
CA GLN A 296 -3.32 13.51 8.90
C GLN A 296 -2.13 12.59 9.22
N ASP A 297 -1.90 12.26 10.49
CA ASP A 297 -0.81 11.37 10.91
C ASP A 297 -0.96 9.93 10.39
N LEU A 298 -2.18 9.39 10.44
CA LEU A 298 -2.49 8.08 9.86
C LEU A 298 -2.30 8.09 8.33
N TYR A 299 -2.74 9.15 7.65
CA TYR A 299 -2.56 9.29 6.21
C TYR A 299 -1.08 9.19 5.82
N PHE A 300 -0.21 9.94 6.49
CA PHE A 300 1.23 9.88 6.20
C PHE A 300 1.86 8.51 6.49
N ARG A 301 1.37 7.76 7.50
CA ARG A 301 1.87 6.41 7.78
C ARG A 301 1.41 5.36 6.76
N LEU A 302 0.19 5.51 6.24
CA LEU A 302 -0.38 4.62 5.22
C LEU A 302 0.16 4.94 3.82
N ASN A 303 0.34 6.22 3.50
CA ASN A 303 0.82 6.72 2.22
C ASN A 303 2.34 6.57 2.06
N GLY A 304 2.84 5.34 2.20
CA GLY A 304 4.24 5.01 1.92
C GLY A 304 4.51 4.95 0.42
N ILE A 305 3.65 4.26 -0.33
CA ILE A 305 3.56 4.25 -1.79
C ILE A 305 2.09 4.41 -2.17
N SER A 306 1.78 5.34 -3.06
CA SER A 306 0.44 5.48 -3.65
C SER A 306 0.37 4.84 -5.04
N LEU A 307 -0.64 4.00 -5.26
CA LEU A 307 -0.94 3.35 -6.54
C LEU A 307 -2.36 3.75 -6.97
N VAL A 308 -2.49 4.46 -8.08
CA VAL A 308 -3.78 4.94 -8.59
C VAL A 308 -4.27 3.99 -9.67
N VAL A 309 -5.41 3.34 -9.45
CA VAL A 309 -6.08 2.48 -10.42
C VAL A 309 -6.98 3.35 -11.31
N PRO A 310 -6.71 3.45 -12.63
CA PRO A 310 -7.55 4.24 -13.52
C PRO A 310 -8.95 3.61 -13.66
N PRO A 311 -10.00 4.44 -13.84
CA PRO A 311 -11.34 3.96 -14.11
C PRO A 311 -11.42 3.26 -15.46
N LEU A 312 -12.42 2.38 -15.63
CA LEU A 312 -12.54 1.52 -16.81
C LEU A 312 -12.65 2.31 -18.13
N ARG A 313 -13.28 3.49 -18.09
CA ARG A 313 -13.37 4.41 -19.24
C ARG A 313 -12.03 4.91 -19.79
N GLU A 314 -10.97 4.90 -18.98
CA GLU A 314 -9.61 5.29 -19.36
C GLU A 314 -8.75 4.09 -19.82
N ARG A 315 -9.28 2.87 -19.72
CA ARG A 315 -8.62 1.61 -20.11
C ARG A 315 -9.52 0.73 -20.98
N ARG A 316 -10.06 1.32 -22.05
CA ARG A 316 -11.04 0.67 -22.95
C ARG A 316 -10.55 -0.64 -23.56
N ASP A 317 -9.25 -0.76 -23.81
CA ASP A 317 -8.62 -1.98 -24.34
C ASP A 317 -8.76 -3.21 -23.43
N GLU A 318 -9.18 -3.01 -22.18
CA GLU A 318 -9.47 -4.07 -21.22
C GLU A 318 -10.96 -4.50 -21.21
N ILE A 319 -11.87 -3.72 -21.79
CA ILE A 319 -13.31 -4.02 -21.75
C ILE A 319 -13.62 -5.34 -22.47
N ALA A 320 -13.19 -5.49 -23.71
CA ALA A 320 -13.43 -6.72 -24.48
C ALA A 320 -12.84 -7.99 -23.82
N PRO A 321 -11.55 -8.04 -23.39
CA PRO A 321 -11.03 -9.23 -22.71
C PRO A 321 -11.67 -9.48 -21.34
N LEU A 322 -12.00 -8.45 -20.56
CA LEU A 322 -12.73 -8.62 -19.30
C LEU A 322 -14.14 -9.19 -19.55
N ALA A 323 -14.86 -8.66 -20.54
CA ALA A 323 -16.20 -9.11 -20.88
C ALA A 323 -16.22 -10.59 -21.28
N ARG A 324 -15.28 -11.03 -22.14
CA ARG A 324 -15.14 -12.44 -22.52
C ARG A 324 -14.84 -13.32 -21.30
N LYS A 325 -13.90 -12.89 -20.46
CA LYS A 325 -13.55 -13.62 -19.24
C LYS A 325 -14.76 -13.79 -18.30
N PHE A 326 -15.50 -12.72 -18.04
CA PHE A 326 -16.67 -12.79 -17.17
C PHE A 326 -17.80 -13.64 -17.75
N LEU A 327 -17.94 -13.64 -19.08
CA LEU A 327 -18.92 -14.50 -19.75
C LEU A 327 -18.55 -15.98 -19.62
N GLU A 328 -17.27 -16.32 -19.80
CA GLU A 328 -16.77 -17.67 -19.60
C GLU A 328 -16.93 -18.14 -18.14
N GLU A 329 -16.64 -17.27 -17.17
CA GLU A 329 -16.86 -17.54 -15.75
C GLU A 329 -18.35 -17.77 -15.44
N ALA A 330 -19.22 -16.90 -15.94
CA ALA A 330 -20.66 -16.98 -15.72
C ALA A 330 -21.26 -18.27 -16.32
N CYS A 331 -20.93 -18.60 -17.57
CA CYS A 331 -21.40 -19.81 -18.22
C CYS A 331 -20.93 -21.09 -17.50
N ARG A 332 -19.69 -21.08 -16.97
CA ARG A 332 -19.16 -22.19 -16.17
C ARG A 332 -19.96 -22.37 -14.87
N HIS A 333 -20.36 -21.27 -14.22
CA HIS A 333 -21.18 -21.33 -13.00
C HIS A 333 -22.63 -21.78 -13.27
N LEU A 334 -23.11 -21.60 -14.51
CA LEU A 334 -24.44 -22.04 -14.96
C LEU A 334 -24.44 -23.46 -15.56
N ASP A 335 -23.33 -24.19 -15.48
CA ASP A 335 -23.13 -25.52 -16.09
C ASP A 335 -23.45 -25.55 -17.61
N GLN A 336 -23.28 -24.42 -18.30
CA GLN A 336 -23.48 -24.33 -19.75
C GLN A 336 -22.26 -24.90 -20.50
N ARG A 337 -22.51 -25.68 -21.56
CA ARG A 337 -21.46 -26.40 -22.32
C ARG A 337 -20.51 -25.49 -23.10
N GLY A 338 -20.77 -24.18 -23.18
CA GLY A 338 -19.90 -23.21 -23.82
C GLY A 338 -20.40 -21.78 -23.64
N ALA A 339 -19.47 -20.83 -23.61
CA ALA A 339 -19.81 -19.41 -23.57
C ALA A 339 -20.28 -18.92 -24.96
N PRO A 340 -21.39 -18.17 -25.05
CA PRO A 340 -21.80 -17.56 -26.30
C PRO A 340 -20.76 -16.53 -26.75
N ARG A 341 -20.72 -16.23 -28.05
CA ARG A 341 -19.85 -15.17 -28.56
C ARG A 341 -20.45 -13.81 -28.24
N ILE A 342 -19.64 -12.84 -27.85
CA ILE A 342 -20.10 -11.45 -27.81
C ILE A 342 -20.05 -10.91 -29.25
N SER A 343 -21.18 -10.46 -29.79
CA SER A 343 -21.22 -9.94 -31.16
C SER A 343 -20.38 -8.66 -31.28
N PRO A 344 -19.87 -8.33 -32.49
CA PRO A 344 -19.13 -7.07 -32.70
C PRO A 344 -19.94 -5.83 -32.30
N ASP A 345 -21.25 -5.83 -32.56
CA ASP A 345 -22.13 -4.72 -32.21
C ASP A 345 -22.28 -4.59 -30.69
N ALA A 346 -22.43 -5.72 -29.98
CA ALA A 346 -22.50 -5.72 -28.52
C ALA A 346 -21.18 -5.25 -27.90
N LEU A 347 -20.03 -5.68 -28.44
CA LEU A 347 -18.72 -5.17 -28.03
C LEU A 347 -18.60 -3.66 -28.25
N GLY A 348 -19.08 -3.16 -29.39
CA GLY A 348 -19.10 -1.72 -29.67
C GLY A 348 -19.90 -0.92 -28.64
N VAL A 349 -21.06 -1.43 -28.22
CA VAL A 349 -21.87 -0.83 -27.14
C VAL A 349 -21.12 -0.86 -25.80
N LEU A 350 -20.52 -2.00 -25.46
CA LEU A 350 -19.76 -2.15 -24.21
C LEU A 350 -18.54 -1.19 -24.17
N GLU A 351 -17.83 -1.02 -25.28
CA GLU A 351 -16.66 -0.13 -25.37
C GLU A 351 -17.01 1.36 -25.39
N ALA A 352 -18.22 1.71 -25.84
CA ALA A 352 -18.71 3.09 -25.88
C ALA A 352 -19.27 3.59 -24.52
N TYR A 353 -19.72 2.67 -23.67
CA TYR A 353 -20.30 3.01 -22.36
C TYR A 353 -19.24 3.50 -21.35
N SER A 354 -19.63 4.42 -20.46
CA SER A 354 -18.71 5.09 -19.54
C SER A 354 -18.37 4.27 -18.29
N TRP A 355 -19.14 3.22 -17.99
CA TRP A 355 -18.94 2.32 -16.84
C TRP A 355 -18.77 3.04 -15.50
N PRO A 356 -19.77 3.79 -15.00
CA PRO A 356 -19.70 4.46 -13.69
C PRO A 356 -19.45 3.49 -12.52
N GLY A 357 -19.88 2.22 -12.62
CA GLY A 357 -19.55 1.17 -11.65
C GLY A 357 -18.34 0.32 -12.05
N ASN A 358 -17.57 0.76 -13.03
CA ASN A 358 -16.31 0.17 -13.49
C ASN A 358 -16.43 -1.34 -13.78
N VAL A 359 -15.44 -2.13 -13.35
CA VAL A 359 -15.35 -3.57 -13.63
C VAL A 359 -16.48 -4.35 -12.94
N ARG A 360 -16.96 -3.86 -11.79
CA ARG A 360 -18.07 -4.47 -11.05
C ARG A 360 -19.39 -4.36 -11.84
N GLU A 361 -19.66 -3.21 -12.45
CA GLU A 361 -20.83 -3.05 -13.31
C GLU A 361 -20.71 -3.88 -14.60
N LEU A 362 -19.54 -3.88 -15.25
CA LEU A 362 -19.28 -4.72 -16.42
C LEU A 362 -19.55 -6.19 -16.12
N ARG A 363 -19.02 -6.72 -15.01
CA ARG A 363 -19.28 -8.09 -14.58
C ARG A 363 -20.77 -8.37 -14.42
N ASN A 364 -21.51 -7.51 -13.71
CA ASN A 364 -22.94 -7.69 -13.49
C ASN A 364 -23.76 -7.65 -14.80
N VAL A 365 -23.37 -6.81 -15.76
CA VAL A 365 -24.01 -6.73 -17.08
C VAL A 365 -23.76 -8.01 -17.87
N ILE A 366 -22.53 -8.51 -17.88
CA ILE A 366 -22.16 -9.73 -18.61
C ILE A 366 -22.77 -10.99 -17.98
N GLU A 367 -22.78 -11.12 -16.65
CA GLU A 367 -23.44 -12.22 -15.96
C GLU A 367 -24.94 -12.25 -16.27
N ARG A 368 -25.58 -11.08 -16.31
CA ARG A 368 -26.99 -10.96 -16.73
C ARG A 368 -27.18 -11.37 -18.19
N ALA A 369 -26.28 -10.95 -19.08
CA ALA A 369 -26.32 -11.35 -20.47
C ALA A 369 -26.17 -12.88 -20.62
N ALA A 370 -25.31 -13.52 -19.82
CA ALA A 370 -25.12 -14.98 -19.83
C ALA A 370 -26.41 -15.74 -19.44
N VAL A 371 -27.18 -15.20 -18.49
CA VAL A 371 -28.47 -15.79 -18.07
C VAL A 371 -29.56 -15.58 -19.11
N LEU A 372 -29.59 -14.42 -19.76
CA LEU A 372 -30.65 -14.05 -20.71
C LEU A 372 -30.38 -14.55 -22.15
N CYS A 373 -29.13 -14.88 -22.48
CA CYS A 373 -28.75 -15.34 -23.80
C CYS A 373 -29.29 -16.76 -24.04
N ALA A 374 -30.28 -16.88 -24.94
CA ALA A 374 -30.85 -18.15 -25.37
C ALA A 374 -30.18 -18.71 -26.65
N GLY A 375 -29.18 -18.03 -27.21
CA GLY A 375 -28.57 -18.35 -28.50
C GLY A 375 -27.05 -18.45 -28.44
N GLU A 376 -26.41 -18.55 -29.60
CA GLU A 376 -24.94 -18.69 -29.71
C GLU A 376 -24.19 -17.34 -29.55
N SER A 377 -24.92 -16.23 -29.45
CA SER A 377 -24.31 -14.90 -29.35
C SER A 377 -25.08 -13.94 -28.46
N VAL A 378 -24.33 -13.15 -27.69
CA VAL A 378 -24.83 -11.96 -26.98
C VAL A 378 -24.93 -10.82 -27.98
N LEU A 379 -26.13 -10.26 -28.09
CA LEU A 379 -26.48 -9.14 -28.98
C LEU A 379 -26.59 -7.83 -28.15
N PRO A 380 -26.60 -6.65 -28.82
CA PRO A 380 -26.65 -5.34 -28.16
C PRO A 380 -27.78 -5.15 -27.14
#